data_AF-A0A959P8S3-F1
#
_entry.id   AF-A0A959P8S3-F1
#
_cell.length_a   1.000
_cell.length_b   1.000
_cell.length_c   1.000
_cell.angle_alpha   90.00
_cell.angle_beta   90.00
_cell.angle_gamma   90.00
#
_symmetry.space_group_name_H-M   'P 1'
#
loop_
_entity.id
_entity.type
_entity.pdbx_description
1 polymer ?
#
loop_
_entity_poly.entity_id
_entity_poly.type
_entity_poly.pdbx_seq_one_letter_code
_entity_poly.pdbx_strand_id
1 'polypeptide(L)'
;YFYTDYADCQACQETDCYDLGGLDFGECAMPLGIALINGQCTMISGCSYTANDGEDYSMYFYETMDECMFCEDSTGCMDLGGLDFGPCEAVLGVGLVNGSCQYISGCSWQIGNTDYSPYGFDDMESCEFACGTSDCIDPGLIDESVTCDFPLQPVCGCDGVTYPNECEAMNHFGVTSWTPGGCECLDPQVIDQEIFCIALYDPVCGCDSVTYSNDCVAYFQNGITSWTPGECGQQTSDCINLEGVDFGDCEMILGYAVSGNGCQVISGCNQTDLNGTDYSNSFYPTLEACETSCEDVICINTQLMSELVDCSPEWIPVCGCDGVTYNNECEALYYFGVSSWTDGICDSANVVVPIPETTFRIFPNPASSEVTLTSASSLPFNVRLFDLSGRLLMQQANNTSTARLNLTSLSPGVYNLVLEQGDQRHMQRLVVE
;
A
#
# COMPACT_ATOMS: atom_id res chain seq x y z
N TYR A 1 -37.84 -45.60 3.96
CA TYR A 1 -38.20 -46.64 4.95
C TYR A 1 -38.72 -45.96 6.21
N PHE A 2 -39.54 -46.63 7.04
CA PHE A 2 -39.97 -46.10 8.34
C PHE A 2 -39.28 -46.90 9.45
N TYR A 3 -38.61 -46.22 10.37
CA TYR A 3 -37.88 -46.82 11.48
C TYR A 3 -38.66 -46.68 12.79
N THR A 4 -38.50 -47.65 13.69
CA THR A 4 -39.30 -47.79 14.92
C THR A 4 -38.61 -47.24 16.18
N ASP A 5 -37.36 -46.81 16.07
CA ASP A 5 -36.53 -46.27 17.16
C ASP A 5 -35.71 -45.06 16.64
N TYR A 6 -35.51 -44.07 17.52
CA TYR A 6 -34.71 -42.88 17.27
C TYR A 6 -33.22 -43.20 17.10
N ALA A 7 -32.68 -44.24 17.74
CA ALA A 7 -31.28 -44.66 17.57
C ALA A 7 -31.01 -45.20 16.15
N ASP A 8 -31.91 -46.04 15.62
CA ASP A 8 -31.83 -46.54 14.24
C ASP A 8 -32.07 -45.43 13.19
N CYS A 9 -32.83 -44.40 13.58
CA CYS A 9 -33.00 -43.18 12.77
C CYS A 9 -31.73 -42.31 12.77
N GLN A 10 -31.00 -42.23 13.88
CA GLN A 10 -29.73 -41.49 13.95
C GLN A 10 -28.56 -42.23 13.29
N ALA A 11 -28.59 -43.56 13.23
CA ALA A 11 -27.59 -44.33 12.47
C ALA A 11 -27.65 -44.10 10.95
N CYS A 12 -28.75 -43.53 10.43
CA CYS A 12 -28.82 -43.04 9.03
C CYS A 12 -28.18 -41.66 8.82
N GLN A 13 -27.61 -41.02 9.85
CA GLN A 13 -26.81 -39.80 9.74
C GLN A 13 -25.30 -40.06 9.75
N GLU A 14 -24.85 -41.30 9.64
CA GLU A 14 -23.48 -41.59 9.23
C GLU A 14 -23.44 -41.45 7.70
N THR A 15 -23.16 -40.24 7.23
CA THR A 15 -22.75 -40.02 5.85
C THR A 15 -21.37 -40.64 5.68
N ASP A 16 -21.31 -41.88 5.20
CA ASP A 16 -20.09 -42.44 4.63
C ASP A 16 -19.67 -41.52 3.46
N CYS A 17 -18.60 -40.77 3.65
CA CYS A 17 -18.07 -39.88 2.63
C CYS A 17 -17.51 -40.73 1.48
N TYR A 18 -17.99 -40.49 0.26
CA TYR A 18 -17.61 -41.27 -0.91
C TYR A 18 -17.14 -40.34 -2.03
N ASP A 19 -15.89 -40.53 -2.43
CA ASP A 19 -15.26 -39.76 -3.49
C ASP A 19 -15.76 -40.23 -4.86
N LEU A 20 -16.33 -39.31 -5.65
CA LEU A 20 -16.88 -39.59 -6.98
C LEU A 20 -15.83 -39.41 -8.10
N GLY A 21 -14.56 -39.22 -7.75
CA GLY A 21 -13.44 -39.08 -8.67
C GLY A 21 -13.36 -40.23 -9.68
N GLY A 22 -13.33 -39.88 -10.97
CA GLY A 22 -13.27 -40.85 -12.06
C GLY A 22 -14.62 -41.41 -12.53
N LEU A 23 -15.73 -41.03 -11.89
CA LEU A 23 -17.08 -41.30 -12.40
C LEU A 23 -17.52 -40.21 -13.39
N ASP A 24 -18.22 -40.62 -14.44
CA ASP A 24 -18.76 -39.73 -15.46
C ASP A 24 -20.30 -39.71 -15.39
N PHE A 25 -20.85 -38.52 -15.14
CA PHE A 25 -22.30 -38.28 -15.03
C PHE A 25 -22.94 -37.79 -16.34
N GLY A 26 -22.20 -37.88 -17.46
CA GLY A 26 -22.64 -37.58 -18.81
C GLY A 26 -22.32 -36.16 -19.29
N GLU A 27 -22.20 -35.98 -20.61
CA GLU A 27 -21.71 -34.75 -21.26
C GLU A 27 -22.72 -33.58 -21.34
N CYS A 28 -23.61 -33.40 -20.36
CA CYS A 28 -24.48 -32.25 -20.32
C CYS A 28 -24.29 -31.40 -19.06
N ALA A 29 -24.52 -30.09 -19.20
CA ALA A 29 -24.16 -29.10 -18.19
C ALA A 29 -25.33 -28.74 -17.26
N MET A 30 -26.07 -29.71 -16.72
CA MET A 30 -27.05 -29.43 -15.67
C MET A 30 -26.35 -29.48 -14.30
N PRO A 31 -26.56 -28.50 -13.40
CA PRO A 31 -25.98 -28.55 -12.07
C PRO A 31 -26.61 -29.69 -11.28
N LEU A 32 -25.80 -30.70 -10.88
CA LEU A 32 -26.27 -31.85 -10.10
C LEU A 32 -26.16 -31.60 -8.60
N GLY A 33 -25.12 -30.89 -8.15
CA GLY A 33 -24.91 -30.54 -6.74
C GLY A 33 -23.42 -30.45 -6.38
N ILE A 34 -23.13 -30.41 -5.08
CA ILE A 34 -21.75 -30.43 -4.55
C ILE A 34 -21.39 -31.87 -4.21
N ALA A 35 -20.20 -32.34 -4.56
CA ALA A 35 -19.72 -33.66 -4.18
C ALA A 35 -18.20 -33.68 -3.99
N LEU A 36 -17.71 -34.69 -3.29
CA LEU A 36 -16.29 -34.91 -3.07
C LEU A 36 -15.66 -35.52 -4.33
N ILE A 37 -14.67 -34.85 -4.91
CA ILE A 37 -13.91 -35.30 -6.08
C ILE A 37 -12.42 -35.18 -5.78
N ASN A 38 -11.73 -36.31 -5.80
CA ASN A 38 -10.30 -36.41 -5.47
C ASN A 38 -9.95 -35.66 -4.16
N GLY A 39 -10.77 -35.86 -3.13
CA GLY A 39 -10.61 -35.25 -1.81
C GLY A 39 -11.06 -33.79 -1.70
N GLN A 40 -11.61 -33.18 -2.75
CA GLN A 40 -12.06 -31.78 -2.72
C GLN A 40 -13.56 -31.65 -3.00
N CYS A 41 -14.21 -30.76 -2.26
CA CYS A 41 -15.61 -30.45 -2.48
C CYS A 41 -15.81 -29.55 -3.70
N THR A 42 -16.46 -30.10 -4.73
CA THR A 42 -16.63 -29.42 -6.01
C THR A 42 -18.10 -29.42 -6.45
N MET A 43 -18.49 -28.37 -7.17
CA MET A 43 -19.78 -28.33 -7.85
C MET A 43 -19.70 -29.17 -9.12
N ILE A 44 -20.49 -30.25 -9.18
CA ILE A 44 -20.54 -31.13 -10.34
C ILE A 44 -21.76 -30.83 -11.19
N SER A 45 -21.54 -30.83 -12.51
CA SER A 45 -22.60 -30.81 -13.52
C SER A 45 -22.61 -32.11 -14.31
N GLY A 46 -23.80 -32.55 -14.73
CA GLY A 46 -23.99 -33.77 -15.51
C GLY A 46 -25.44 -33.94 -15.97
N CYS A 47 -25.79 -35.16 -16.41
CA CYS A 47 -27.11 -35.48 -16.94
C CYS A 47 -28.03 -36.20 -15.96
N SER A 48 -27.46 -36.93 -15.01
CA SER A 48 -28.18 -37.70 -14.01
C SER A 48 -27.24 -37.98 -12.84
N TYR A 49 -27.80 -38.35 -11.69
CA TYR A 49 -27.04 -38.91 -10.57
C TYR A 49 -26.54 -40.33 -10.84
N THR A 50 -26.96 -40.94 -11.95
CA THR A 50 -26.45 -42.23 -12.41
C THR A 50 -25.16 -42.04 -13.21
N ALA A 51 -24.07 -42.67 -12.77
CA ALA A 51 -22.77 -42.60 -13.45
C ALA A 51 -22.67 -43.57 -14.64
N ASN A 52 -21.53 -43.56 -15.32
CA ASN A 52 -21.19 -44.39 -16.48
C ASN A 52 -21.13 -45.89 -16.19
N ASP A 53 -21.07 -46.30 -14.93
CA ASP A 53 -21.16 -47.70 -14.48
C ASP A 53 -22.61 -48.19 -14.29
N GLY A 54 -23.59 -47.28 -14.32
CA GLY A 54 -25.01 -47.58 -14.19
C GLY A 54 -25.55 -47.58 -12.76
N GLU A 55 -24.73 -47.20 -11.76
CA GLU A 55 -25.15 -47.06 -10.37
C GLU A 55 -25.61 -45.61 -10.05
N ASP A 56 -26.52 -45.47 -9.09
CA ASP A 56 -27.10 -44.17 -8.68
C ASP A 56 -26.37 -43.61 -7.45
N TYR A 57 -25.71 -42.46 -7.65
CA TYR A 57 -24.91 -41.79 -6.63
C TYR A 57 -25.62 -40.59 -6.01
N SER A 58 -26.94 -40.45 -6.19
CA SER A 58 -27.69 -39.26 -5.72
C SER A 58 -27.52 -38.95 -4.23
N MET A 59 -27.19 -39.97 -3.42
CA MET A 59 -26.99 -39.84 -1.98
C MET A 59 -25.64 -39.23 -1.56
N TYR A 60 -24.67 -39.11 -2.49
CA TYR A 60 -23.33 -38.56 -2.23
C TYR A 60 -23.18 -37.13 -2.75
N PHE A 61 -24.29 -36.49 -3.12
CA PHE A 61 -24.35 -35.08 -3.46
C PHE A 61 -24.90 -34.30 -2.26
N TYR A 62 -24.16 -33.28 -1.83
CA TYR A 62 -24.46 -32.43 -0.69
C TYR A 62 -25.24 -31.19 -1.12
N GLU A 63 -26.10 -30.67 -0.24
CA GLU A 63 -26.90 -29.48 -0.51
C GLU A 63 -26.09 -28.19 -0.31
N THR A 64 -25.07 -28.23 0.55
CA THR A 64 -24.22 -27.08 0.87
C THR A 64 -22.74 -27.45 0.87
N MET A 65 -21.89 -26.43 0.67
CA MET A 65 -20.43 -26.61 0.71
C MET A 65 -19.97 -27.03 2.10
N ASP A 66 -20.56 -26.45 3.15
CA ASP A 66 -20.24 -26.76 4.56
C ASP A 66 -20.53 -28.23 4.91
N GLU A 67 -21.59 -28.83 4.36
CA GLU A 67 -21.89 -30.26 4.52
C GLU A 67 -20.88 -31.16 3.81
N CYS A 68 -20.42 -30.74 2.62
CA CYS A 68 -19.37 -31.46 1.91
C CYS A 68 -18.01 -31.31 2.62
N MET A 69 -17.70 -30.14 3.16
CA MET A 69 -16.43 -29.89 3.87
C MET A 69 -16.27 -30.75 5.11
N PHE A 70 -17.36 -31.19 5.73
CA PHE A 70 -17.31 -32.20 6.79
C PHE A 70 -16.73 -33.54 6.30
N CYS A 71 -16.90 -33.84 5.01
CA CYS A 71 -16.29 -34.98 4.34
C CYS A 71 -14.85 -34.73 3.87
N GLU A 72 -14.49 -33.49 3.53
CA GLU A 72 -13.10 -33.07 3.27
C GLU A 72 -12.22 -33.21 4.53
N ASP A 73 -12.77 -32.89 5.71
CA ASP A 73 -12.13 -33.11 7.03
C ASP A 73 -12.18 -34.58 7.51
N SER A 74 -12.91 -35.45 6.81
CA SER A 74 -13.04 -36.89 7.15
C SER A 74 -12.02 -37.79 6.44
N THR A 75 -10.95 -37.21 5.90
CA THR A 75 -9.88 -37.85 5.10
C THR A 75 -9.05 -38.93 5.81
N GLY A 76 -9.56 -39.56 6.87
CA GLY A 76 -8.87 -40.64 7.58
C GLY A 76 -7.71 -40.15 8.45
N CYS A 77 -7.57 -38.84 8.65
CA CYS A 77 -6.42 -38.24 9.32
C CYS A 77 -6.79 -37.49 10.59
N MET A 78 -7.24 -38.24 11.59
CA MET A 78 -7.44 -37.76 12.95
C MET A 78 -6.14 -37.90 13.75
N ASP A 79 -5.72 -36.86 14.47
CA ASP A 79 -4.61 -36.97 15.42
C ASP A 79 -5.02 -37.85 16.62
N LEU A 80 -4.36 -38.99 16.76
CA LEU A 80 -4.61 -39.99 17.79
C LEU A 80 -3.77 -39.75 19.06
N GLY A 81 -3.07 -38.62 19.12
CA GLY A 81 -2.29 -38.18 20.26
C GLY A 81 -3.13 -38.13 21.55
N GLY A 82 -2.64 -38.83 22.58
CA GLY A 82 -3.31 -38.88 23.88
C GLY A 82 -4.40 -39.94 24.01
N LEU A 83 -4.70 -40.72 22.97
CA LEU A 83 -5.56 -41.90 23.06
C LEU A 83 -4.76 -43.12 23.56
N ASP A 84 -5.37 -43.92 24.45
CA ASP A 84 -4.79 -45.16 24.98
C ASP A 84 -5.51 -46.37 24.38
N PHE A 85 -4.84 -47.06 23.45
CA PHE A 85 -5.36 -48.26 22.78
C PHE A 85 -5.20 -49.54 23.63
N GLY A 86 -4.86 -49.39 24.91
CA GLY A 86 -4.80 -50.46 25.90
C GLY A 86 -3.37 -50.96 26.19
N PRO A 87 -3.21 -51.80 27.22
CA PRO A 87 -1.90 -52.15 27.79
C PRO A 87 -1.08 -53.15 26.95
N CYS A 88 -1.46 -53.43 25.71
CA CYS A 88 -0.77 -54.37 24.83
C CYS A 88 0.31 -53.65 24.02
N GLU A 89 1.46 -54.30 23.80
CA GLU A 89 2.55 -53.76 22.95
C GLU A 89 2.44 -54.25 21.48
N ALA A 90 1.27 -54.72 21.04
CA ALA A 90 1.09 -55.17 19.66
C ALA A 90 0.96 -53.95 18.73
N VAL A 91 1.70 -53.95 17.63
CA VAL A 91 1.58 -52.92 16.59
C VAL A 91 0.23 -53.09 15.90
N LEU A 92 -0.62 -52.07 15.99
CA LEU A 92 -1.94 -52.05 15.37
C LEU A 92 -1.90 -51.53 13.94
N GLY A 93 -1.01 -50.57 13.65
CA GLY A 93 -0.82 -49.93 12.36
C GLY A 93 -0.06 -48.61 12.50
N VAL A 94 -0.19 -47.71 11.53
CA VAL A 94 0.35 -46.35 11.56
C VAL A 94 -0.79 -45.34 11.72
N GLY A 95 -0.58 -44.24 12.41
CA GLY A 95 -1.56 -43.16 12.55
C GLY A 95 -0.89 -41.83 12.88
N LEU A 96 -1.60 -40.73 12.68
CA LEU A 96 -1.12 -39.39 13.00
C LEU A 96 -1.08 -39.18 14.52
N VAL A 97 0.06 -38.77 15.08
CA VAL A 97 0.23 -38.49 16.51
C VAL A 97 1.04 -37.21 16.70
N ASN A 98 0.41 -36.20 17.31
CA ASN A 98 0.98 -34.86 17.50
C ASN A 98 1.58 -34.29 16.21
N GLY A 99 0.81 -34.37 15.11
CA GLY A 99 1.22 -33.84 13.81
C GLY A 99 2.31 -34.63 13.08
N SER A 100 2.58 -35.89 13.43
CA SER A 100 3.49 -36.76 12.67
C SER A 100 3.01 -38.21 12.64
N CYS A 101 3.20 -38.90 11.50
CA CYS A 101 2.86 -40.31 11.38
C CYS A 101 3.76 -41.18 12.27
N GLN A 102 3.14 -42.00 13.12
CA GLN A 102 3.83 -42.86 14.07
C GLN A 102 3.18 -44.25 14.12
N TYR A 103 3.97 -45.25 14.49
CA TYR A 103 3.43 -46.58 14.76
C TYR A 103 2.58 -46.56 16.04
N ILE A 104 1.33 -46.98 15.92
CA ILE A 104 0.40 -47.12 17.04
C ILE A 104 0.48 -48.54 17.59
N SER A 105 0.66 -48.65 18.90
CA SER A 105 0.62 -49.93 19.62
C SER A 105 -0.57 -49.99 20.58
N GLY A 106 -1.20 -51.16 20.69
CA GLY A 106 -2.33 -51.37 21.59
C GLY A 106 -2.98 -52.72 21.42
N CYS A 107 -4.16 -52.89 22.03
CA CYS A 107 -4.94 -54.12 21.99
C CYS A 107 -5.98 -54.12 20.85
N SER A 108 -6.58 -52.96 20.53
CA SER A 108 -7.56 -52.79 19.44
C SER A 108 -7.74 -51.32 19.08
N TRP A 109 -8.18 -51.03 17.85
CA TRP A 109 -8.58 -49.68 17.41
C TRP A 109 -9.88 -49.15 18.06
N GLN A 110 -10.54 -49.95 18.88
CA GLN A 110 -11.76 -49.56 19.59
C GLN A 110 -11.46 -49.06 21.00
N ILE A 111 -11.95 -47.87 21.33
CA ILE A 111 -11.90 -47.31 22.69
C ILE A 111 -13.33 -47.04 23.13
N GLY A 112 -13.80 -47.79 24.13
CA GLY A 112 -15.21 -47.75 24.55
C GLY A 112 -16.14 -48.28 23.46
N ASN A 113 -17.02 -47.42 22.94
CA ASN A 113 -17.94 -47.75 21.84
C ASN A 113 -17.53 -47.09 20.51
N THR A 114 -16.38 -46.41 20.46
CA THR A 114 -15.92 -45.66 19.29
C THR A 114 -14.83 -46.45 18.57
N ASP A 115 -14.97 -46.60 17.25
CA ASP A 115 -14.03 -47.29 16.38
C ASP A 115 -13.11 -46.30 15.67
N TYR A 116 -11.80 -46.38 15.93
CA TYR A 116 -10.79 -45.51 15.33
C TYR A 116 -10.03 -46.20 14.20
N SER A 117 -10.42 -47.41 13.79
CA SER A 117 -9.78 -48.12 12.68
C SER A 117 -9.80 -47.37 11.34
N PRO A 118 -10.79 -46.50 11.04
CA PRO A 118 -10.75 -45.69 9.81
C PRO A 118 -9.61 -44.66 9.76
N TYR A 119 -8.99 -44.35 10.89
CA TYR A 119 -7.88 -43.39 10.98
C TYR A 119 -6.51 -44.08 11.09
N GLY A 120 -6.48 -45.41 10.91
CA GLY A 120 -5.28 -46.23 10.92
C GLY A 120 -4.86 -46.63 9.50
N PHE A 121 -3.56 -46.60 9.25
CA PHE A 121 -2.94 -46.93 7.98
C PHE A 121 -2.13 -48.23 8.07
N ASP A 122 -2.05 -48.95 6.95
CA ASP A 122 -1.29 -50.20 6.86
C ASP A 122 0.23 -49.97 6.89
N ASP A 123 0.69 -48.79 6.46
CA ASP A 123 2.11 -48.45 6.40
C ASP A 123 2.37 -46.93 6.50
N MET A 124 3.65 -46.60 6.71
CA MET A 124 4.10 -45.21 6.93
C MET A 124 3.93 -44.34 5.69
N GLU A 125 4.16 -44.89 4.49
CA GLU A 125 4.03 -44.15 3.24
C GLU A 125 2.56 -43.82 2.97
N SER A 126 1.64 -44.75 3.22
CA SER A 126 0.20 -44.52 3.16
C SER A 126 -0.28 -43.49 4.19
N CYS A 127 0.27 -43.50 5.41
CA CYS A 127 -0.02 -42.47 6.43
C CYS A 127 0.57 -41.11 6.04
N GLU A 128 1.82 -41.04 5.60
CA GLU A 128 2.47 -39.80 5.17
C GLU A 128 1.82 -39.24 3.90
N PHE A 129 1.29 -40.09 3.03
CA PHE A 129 0.55 -39.68 1.84
C PHE A 129 -0.86 -39.18 2.19
N ALA A 130 -1.59 -39.87 3.07
CA ALA A 130 -2.95 -39.51 3.44
C ALA A 130 -3.00 -38.36 4.46
N CYS A 131 -2.11 -38.37 5.45
CA CYS A 131 -2.06 -37.44 6.57
C CYS A 131 -0.92 -36.45 6.49
N GLY A 132 -0.27 -36.38 5.31
CA GLY A 132 0.79 -35.46 4.97
C GLY A 132 1.15 -34.47 6.06
N THR A 133 2.28 -34.72 6.71
CA THR A 133 3.25 -33.62 6.71
C THR A 133 3.55 -33.38 5.23
N SER A 134 2.70 -32.63 4.53
CA SER A 134 2.96 -32.27 3.15
C SER A 134 4.31 -31.58 3.19
N ASP A 135 5.31 -32.12 2.50
CA ASP A 135 6.36 -31.25 2.01
C ASP A 135 5.60 -30.24 1.17
N CYS A 136 5.37 -29.06 1.76
CA CYS A 136 4.51 -28.07 1.15
C CYS A 136 4.98 -27.69 -0.26
N ILE A 137 6.26 -27.96 -0.52
CA ILE A 137 6.93 -27.73 -1.78
C ILE A 137 7.11 -29.07 -2.51
N ASP A 138 6.44 -29.23 -3.64
CA ASP A 138 6.70 -30.25 -4.66
C ASP A 138 7.54 -29.66 -5.80
N PRO A 139 8.85 -29.97 -5.89
CA PRO A 139 9.72 -29.52 -6.97
C PRO A 139 9.28 -29.98 -8.37
N GLY A 140 8.43 -31.00 -8.46
CA GLY A 140 7.87 -31.49 -9.73
C GLY A 140 6.82 -30.56 -10.34
N LEU A 141 6.24 -29.65 -9.55
CA LEU A 141 5.30 -28.63 -10.00
C LEU A 141 6.00 -27.34 -10.50
N ILE A 142 7.29 -27.17 -10.19
CA ILE A 142 8.05 -25.99 -10.60
C ILE A 142 8.30 -26.03 -12.11
N ASP A 143 7.71 -25.08 -12.82
CA ASP A 143 7.88 -24.84 -14.24
C ASP A 143 8.09 -23.34 -14.51
N GLU A 144 9.36 -22.94 -14.59
CA GLU A 144 9.78 -21.57 -14.92
C GLU A 144 9.30 -21.10 -16.31
N SER A 145 8.76 -21.98 -17.15
CA SER A 145 8.19 -21.61 -18.45
C SER A 145 6.74 -21.15 -18.39
N VAL A 146 6.04 -21.40 -17.28
CA VAL A 146 4.67 -20.92 -17.05
C VAL A 146 4.71 -19.42 -16.75
N THR A 147 3.92 -18.64 -17.50
CA THR A 147 3.74 -17.21 -17.25
C THR A 147 2.52 -17.01 -16.36
N CYS A 148 2.72 -16.49 -15.16
CA CYS A 148 1.64 -16.21 -14.21
C CYS A 148 1.21 -14.75 -14.31
N ASP A 149 0.27 -14.49 -15.23
CA ASP A 149 -0.35 -13.17 -15.42
C ASP A 149 -1.48 -12.91 -14.40
N PHE A 150 -1.97 -11.66 -14.34
CA PHE A 150 -3.10 -11.21 -13.50
C PHE A 150 -4.31 -12.17 -13.50
N PRO A 151 -5.03 -12.30 -12.37
CA PRO A 151 -5.12 -11.36 -11.25
C PRO A 151 -4.16 -11.63 -10.06
N LEU A 152 -3.72 -10.56 -9.40
CA LEU A 152 -3.04 -10.62 -8.10
C LEU A 152 -4.08 -10.85 -7.01
N GLN A 153 -4.36 -12.12 -6.71
CA GLN A 153 -5.21 -12.55 -5.61
C GLN A 153 -4.34 -13.33 -4.63
N PRO A 154 -3.84 -12.70 -3.55
CA PRO A 154 -2.82 -13.32 -2.71
C PRO A 154 -3.35 -14.61 -2.07
N VAL A 155 -2.45 -15.58 -1.93
CA VAL A 155 -2.73 -16.87 -1.30
C VAL A 155 -1.67 -17.18 -0.23
N CYS A 156 -2.08 -17.86 0.84
CA CYS A 156 -1.18 -18.35 1.86
C CYS A 156 -0.82 -19.80 1.58
N GLY A 157 0.42 -20.08 1.20
CA GLY A 157 0.89 -21.44 1.01
C GLY A 157 0.94 -22.23 2.31
N CYS A 158 0.87 -23.56 2.21
CA CYS A 158 1.09 -24.50 3.32
C CYS A 158 2.47 -24.36 4.01
N ASP A 159 3.38 -23.57 3.44
CA ASP A 159 4.74 -23.27 3.90
C ASP A 159 4.76 -22.01 4.76
N GLY A 160 3.60 -21.38 4.96
CA GLY A 160 3.46 -20.14 5.70
C GLY A 160 3.93 -18.91 4.91
N VAL A 161 4.14 -19.03 3.59
CA VAL A 161 4.56 -17.93 2.73
C VAL A 161 3.36 -17.39 1.95
N THR A 162 3.24 -16.06 1.87
CA THR A 162 2.23 -15.42 1.02
C THR A 162 2.73 -15.29 -0.40
N TYR A 163 1.95 -15.77 -1.36
CA TYR A 163 2.24 -15.66 -2.79
C TYR A 163 1.31 -14.66 -3.46
N PRO A 164 1.75 -13.97 -4.54
CA PRO A 164 0.94 -12.95 -5.22
C PRO A 164 -0.36 -13.49 -5.83
N ASN A 165 -0.35 -14.75 -6.24
CA ASN A 165 -1.49 -15.52 -6.69
C ASN A 165 -1.20 -17.04 -6.62
N GLU A 166 -2.24 -17.84 -6.85
CA GLU A 166 -2.15 -19.31 -6.89
C GLU A 166 -1.22 -19.85 -7.99
N CYS A 167 -1.10 -19.14 -9.11
CA CYS A 167 -0.25 -19.58 -10.22
C CYS A 167 1.22 -19.52 -9.83
N GLU A 168 1.64 -18.42 -9.20
CA GLU A 168 3.00 -18.21 -8.67
C GLU A 168 3.31 -19.29 -7.63
N ALA A 169 2.42 -19.45 -6.64
CA ALA A 169 2.57 -20.45 -5.57
C ALA A 169 2.85 -21.84 -6.15
N MET A 170 2.02 -22.30 -7.08
CA MET A 170 2.13 -23.65 -7.64
C MET A 170 3.28 -23.79 -8.65
N ASN A 171 3.38 -22.93 -9.66
CA ASN A 171 4.24 -23.17 -10.82
C ASN A 171 5.66 -22.62 -10.65
N HIS A 172 5.88 -21.60 -9.81
CA HIS A 172 7.22 -21.04 -9.63
C HIS A 172 7.86 -21.52 -8.33
N PHE A 173 7.03 -21.87 -7.34
CA PHE A 173 7.50 -22.26 -6.01
C PHE A 173 7.10 -23.68 -5.59
N GLY A 174 6.27 -24.39 -6.36
CA GLY A 174 5.92 -25.79 -6.10
C GLY A 174 4.98 -25.98 -4.91
N VAL A 175 4.31 -24.93 -4.45
CA VAL A 175 3.40 -24.99 -3.30
C VAL A 175 2.21 -25.89 -3.63
N THR A 176 1.92 -26.85 -2.75
CA THR A 176 0.90 -27.88 -3.02
C THR A 176 -0.50 -27.53 -2.53
N SER A 177 -0.62 -26.61 -1.57
CA SER A 177 -1.91 -26.16 -1.05
C SER A 177 -1.84 -24.75 -0.47
N TRP A 178 -2.97 -24.03 -0.48
CA TRP A 178 -3.04 -22.66 0.01
C TRP A 178 -4.45 -22.25 0.45
N THR A 179 -4.54 -21.18 1.25
CA THR A 179 -5.81 -20.51 1.57
C THR A 179 -5.93 -19.15 0.86
N PRO A 180 -7.16 -18.68 0.55
CA PRO A 180 -7.36 -17.34 -0.01
C PRO A 180 -6.93 -16.25 0.98
N GLY A 181 -6.19 -15.25 0.50
CA GLY A 181 -5.59 -14.20 1.33
C GLY A 181 -4.15 -14.52 1.71
N GLY A 182 -3.43 -13.54 2.29
CA GLY A 182 -2.08 -13.78 2.81
C GLY A 182 -2.08 -14.63 4.08
N CYS A 183 -0.93 -15.20 4.44
CA CYS A 183 -0.80 -16.03 5.62
C CYS A 183 -1.09 -15.28 6.91
N GLU A 184 -1.71 -15.99 7.86
CA GLU A 184 -1.72 -15.55 9.24
C GLU A 184 -0.29 -15.52 9.74
N CYS A 185 0.22 -14.32 9.95
CA CYS A 185 1.59 -14.10 10.38
C CYS A 185 1.76 -14.09 11.90
N LEU A 186 0.70 -14.47 12.62
CA LEU A 186 0.72 -14.64 14.06
C LEU A 186 1.15 -16.07 14.37
N ASP A 187 2.34 -16.24 14.95
CA ASP A 187 2.81 -17.48 15.54
C ASP A 187 2.73 -17.38 17.08
N PRO A 188 1.76 -18.03 17.74
CA PRO A 188 1.65 -18.03 19.20
C PRO A 188 2.82 -18.74 19.91
N GLN A 189 3.57 -19.61 19.22
CA GLN A 189 4.65 -20.40 19.81
C GLN A 189 5.92 -19.58 20.07
N VAL A 190 6.11 -18.47 19.36
CA VAL A 190 7.27 -17.57 19.55
C VAL A 190 7.03 -16.51 20.63
N ILE A 191 5.80 -16.42 21.17
CA ILE A 191 5.46 -15.47 22.22
C ILE A 191 6.15 -15.87 23.53
N ASP A 192 7.10 -15.06 23.95
CA ASP A 192 7.81 -15.13 25.22
C ASP A 192 7.61 -13.81 25.99
N GLN A 193 6.72 -13.82 26.97
CA GLN A 193 6.45 -12.66 27.81
C GLN A 193 7.57 -12.33 28.81
N GLU A 194 8.58 -13.19 28.95
CA GLU A 194 9.75 -12.98 29.81
C GLU A 194 10.95 -12.41 29.04
N ILE A 195 10.88 -12.36 27.71
CA ILE A 195 11.89 -11.75 26.85
C ILE A 195 12.07 -10.27 27.21
N PHE A 196 13.32 -9.80 27.21
CA PHE A 196 13.61 -8.38 27.40
C PHE A 196 13.90 -7.72 26.04
N CYS A 197 12.89 -7.05 25.48
CA CYS A 197 13.10 -6.16 24.35
C CYS A 197 13.61 -4.80 24.83
N ILE A 198 14.70 -4.33 24.26
CA ILE A 198 15.21 -2.99 24.55
C ILE A 198 14.19 -1.93 24.10
N ALA A 199 14.10 -0.82 24.83
CA ALA A 199 13.22 0.30 24.50
C ALA A 199 13.74 1.19 23.35
N LEU A 200 14.50 0.60 22.41
CA LEU A 200 14.92 1.28 21.19
C LEU A 200 13.69 1.39 20.27
N TYR A 201 13.38 2.60 19.82
CA TYR A 201 12.31 2.84 18.89
C TYR A 201 12.84 2.71 17.46
N ASP A 202 12.45 1.64 16.78
CA ASP A 202 12.78 1.31 15.39
C ASP A 202 11.57 0.59 14.77
N PRO A 203 10.50 1.33 14.45
CA PRO A 203 9.18 0.76 14.30
C PRO A 203 9.07 -0.20 13.12
N VAL A 204 8.19 -1.18 13.26
CA VAL A 204 7.86 -2.13 12.19
C VAL A 204 6.35 -2.23 12.03
N CYS A 205 5.90 -2.37 10.79
CA CYS A 205 4.50 -2.59 10.48
C CYS A 205 4.29 -4.09 10.36
N GLY A 206 3.64 -4.66 11.37
CA GLY A 206 3.24 -6.05 11.35
C GLY A 206 2.34 -6.32 10.15
N CYS A 207 2.48 -7.51 9.59
CA CYS A 207 1.52 -8.15 8.68
C CYS A 207 0.06 -8.14 9.19
N ASP A 208 -0.18 -8.00 10.49
CA ASP A 208 -1.50 -7.79 11.11
C ASP A 208 -1.98 -6.32 11.01
N SER A 209 -1.22 -5.49 10.29
CA SER A 209 -1.43 -4.05 10.13
C SER A 209 -1.33 -3.25 11.43
N VAL A 210 -0.61 -3.77 12.43
CA VAL A 210 -0.32 -3.08 13.69
C VAL A 210 1.14 -2.61 13.72
N THR A 211 1.36 -1.36 14.13
CA THR A 211 2.70 -0.82 14.37
C THR A 211 3.28 -1.35 15.68
N TYR A 212 4.47 -1.92 15.62
CA TYR A 212 5.26 -2.31 16.79
C TYR A 212 6.46 -1.39 16.96
N SER A 213 6.84 -1.10 18.21
CA SER A 213 7.94 -0.17 18.52
C SER A 213 9.30 -0.64 18.01
N ASN A 214 9.46 -1.95 17.86
CA ASN A 214 10.60 -2.61 17.22
C ASN A 214 10.27 -4.07 16.87
N ASP A 215 11.12 -4.66 16.05
CA ASP A 215 11.09 -6.07 15.63
C ASP A 215 11.01 -7.07 16.80
N CYS A 216 11.74 -6.84 17.89
CA CYS A 216 11.70 -7.70 19.07
C CYS A 216 10.31 -7.71 19.72
N VAL A 217 9.67 -6.55 19.85
CA VAL A 217 8.31 -6.43 20.40
C VAL A 217 7.29 -7.08 19.47
N ALA A 218 7.46 -6.95 18.15
CA ALA A 218 6.61 -7.64 17.17
C ALA A 218 6.72 -9.17 17.31
N TYR A 219 7.95 -9.69 17.24
CA TYR A 219 8.21 -11.13 17.21
C TYR A 219 7.97 -11.81 18.56
N PHE A 220 8.70 -11.43 19.60
CA PHE A 220 8.70 -12.19 20.86
C PHE A 220 7.57 -11.82 21.81
N GLN A 221 6.99 -10.62 21.74
CA GLN A 221 5.89 -10.25 22.64
C GLN A 221 4.50 -10.42 22.00
N ASN A 222 4.42 -10.37 20.67
CA ASN A 222 3.13 -10.39 19.96
C ASN A 222 3.03 -11.46 18.88
N GLY A 223 4.06 -12.28 18.67
CA GLY A 223 3.99 -13.42 17.75
C GLY A 223 3.96 -13.04 16.28
N ILE A 224 4.26 -11.78 15.93
CA ILE A 224 4.26 -11.34 14.53
C ILE A 224 5.54 -11.81 13.87
N THR A 225 5.43 -12.63 12.83
CA THR A 225 6.57 -13.29 12.16
C THR A 225 7.00 -12.62 10.87
N SER A 226 6.22 -11.67 10.36
CA SER A 226 6.57 -10.87 9.19
C SER A 226 6.14 -9.40 9.35
N TRP A 227 6.96 -8.49 8.84
CA TRP A 227 6.71 -7.05 8.95
C TRP A 227 7.50 -6.29 7.88
N THR A 228 7.08 -5.06 7.60
CA THR A 228 7.90 -4.08 6.88
C THR A 228 8.55 -3.09 7.85
N PRO A 229 9.72 -2.49 7.52
CA PRO A 229 10.25 -1.38 8.30
C PRO A 229 9.29 -0.18 8.30
N GLY A 230 9.22 0.56 9.40
CA GLY A 230 8.34 1.73 9.56
C GLY A 230 7.02 1.43 10.25
N GLU A 231 6.22 2.46 10.52
CA GLU A 231 4.88 2.30 11.12
C GLU A 231 3.84 1.88 10.06
N CYS A 232 2.81 1.14 10.46
CA CYS A 232 1.71 0.82 9.55
C CYS A 232 0.98 2.06 9.06
N GLY A 233 0.59 2.04 7.78
CA GLY A 233 -0.04 3.19 7.13
C GLY A 233 0.93 4.33 6.79
N GLN A 234 2.22 4.20 7.16
CA GLN A 234 3.28 4.91 6.47
C GLN A 234 3.68 4.04 5.27
N GLN A 235 3.01 4.25 4.14
CA GLN A 235 3.60 3.91 2.85
C GLN A 235 5.01 4.49 2.87
N THR A 236 6.03 3.71 2.48
CA THR A 236 7.33 4.28 2.15
C THR A 236 7.06 5.22 0.98
N SER A 237 6.87 6.49 1.29
CA SER A 237 6.30 7.47 0.37
C SER A 237 7.37 7.87 -0.62
N ASP A 238 7.36 7.21 -1.77
CA ASP A 238 8.06 7.69 -2.93
C ASP A 238 7.23 8.83 -3.50
N CYS A 239 7.40 10.01 -2.93
CA CYS A 239 6.82 11.24 -3.46
C CYS A 239 7.62 11.64 -4.72
N ILE A 240 7.44 10.89 -5.78
CA ILE A 240 8.06 11.15 -7.08
C ILE A 240 7.04 11.93 -7.90
N ASN A 241 7.48 13.02 -8.53
CA ASN A 241 6.65 13.75 -9.47
C ASN A 241 6.51 12.95 -10.77
N LEU A 242 5.30 12.45 -11.03
CA LEU A 242 4.97 11.60 -12.17
C LEU A 242 4.56 12.40 -13.42
N GLU A 243 4.84 13.71 -13.47
CA GLU A 243 4.59 14.51 -14.66
C GLU A 243 5.36 13.96 -15.87
N GLY A 244 4.62 13.56 -16.90
CA GLY A 244 5.19 13.01 -18.13
C GLY A 244 5.51 11.51 -18.08
N VAL A 245 5.18 10.80 -17.00
CA VAL A 245 5.23 9.34 -16.95
C VAL A 245 4.00 8.77 -17.67
N ASP A 246 4.22 7.79 -18.54
CA ASP A 246 3.18 7.16 -19.36
C ASP A 246 2.78 5.79 -18.76
N PHE A 247 1.55 5.72 -18.24
CA PHE A 247 0.95 4.52 -17.65
C PHE A 247 0.05 3.76 -18.64
N GLY A 248 0.16 4.06 -19.94
CA GLY A 248 -0.57 3.41 -21.02
C GLY A 248 -1.93 4.05 -21.34
N ASP A 249 -2.48 3.64 -22.50
CA ASP A 249 -3.66 4.25 -23.13
C ASP A 249 -5.02 3.92 -22.47
N CYS A 250 -5.03 3.38 -21.25
CA CYS A 250 -6.27 3.02 -20.55
C CYS A 250 -6.80 4.21 -19.73
N GLU A 251 -8.13 4.34 -19.65
CA GLU A 251 -8.80 5.33 -18.78
C GLU A 251 -9.31 4.70 -17.47
N MET A 252 -8.41 4.12 -16.67
CA MET A 252 -8.74 3.68 -15.30
C MET A 252 -8.07 4.59 -14.27
N ILE A 253 -8.77 4.93 -13.19
CA ILE A 253 -8.20 5.69 -12.08
C ILE A 253 -7.23 4.78 -11.33
N LEU A 254 -5.94 5.09 -11.36
CA LEU A 254 -4.90 4.33 -10.68
C LEU A 254 -4.69 4.80 -9.24
N GLY A 255 -5.00 6.07 -8.95
CA GLY A 255 -4.90 6.69 -7.63
C GLY A 255 -4.59 8.18 -7.73
N TYR A 256 -4.26 8.78 -6.59
CA TYR A 256 -3.76 10.15 -6.48
C TYR A 256 -2.25 10.10 -6.34
N ALA A 257 -1.52 10.89 -7.12
CA ALA A 257 -0.06 10.96 -7.04
C ALA A 257 0.41 12.38 -7.36
N VAL A 258 1.66 12.70 -7.02
CA VAL A 258 2.24 14.00 -7.37
C VAL A 258 2.41 14.09 -8.89
N SER A 259 1.81 15.10 -9.51
CA SER A 259 2.00 15.42 -10.92
C SER A 259 2.01 16.93 -11.11
N GLY A 260 3.11 17.45 -11.65
CA GLY A 260 3.38 18.87 -11.72
C GLY A 260 3.55 19.47 -10.33
N ASN A 261 2.68 20.41 -9.96
CA ASN A 261 2.80 21.17 -8.71
C ASN A 261 1.86 20.69 -7.59
N GLY A 262 1.33 19.46 -7.67
CA GLY A 262 0.46 18.96 -6.63
C GLY A 262 -0.03 17.55 -6.86
N CYS A 263 -0.82 17.06 -5.91
CA CYS A 263 -1.48 15.78 -6.01
C CYS A 263 -2.64 15.86 -7.01
N GLN A 264 -2.62 14.99 -8.00
CA GLN A 264 -3.65 14.88 -9.02
C GLN A 264 -4.08 13.43 -9.16
N VAL A 265 -5.29 13.22 -9.70
CA VAL A 265 -5.69 11.88 -10.12
C VAL A 265 -4.87 11.49 -11.34
N ILE A 266 -4.21 10.33 -11.28
CA ILE A 266 -3.50 9.74 -12.42
C ILE A 266 -4.31 8.56 -12.91
N SER A 267 -4.49 8.49 -14.23
CA SER A 267 -5.19 7.41 -14.91
C SER A 267 -4.26 6.65 -15.85
N GLY A 268 -4.50 5.36 -16.05
CA GLY A 268 -3.70 4.50 -16.90
C GLY A 268 -4.12 3.04 -16.80
N CYS A 269 -3.25 2.13 -17.27
CA CYS A 269 -3.49 0.69 -17.28
C CYS A 269 -3.00 0.01 -15.98
N ASN A 270 -1.83 0.40 -15.46
CA ASN A 270 -1.27 -0.07 -14.18
C ASN A 270 -0.33 1.00 -13.59
N GLN A 271 0.21 0.78 -12.39
CA GLN A 271 1.15 1.70 -11.72
C GLN A 271 2.61 1.50 -12.16
N THR A 272 2.84 0.81 -13.28
CA THR A 272 4.16 0.55 -13.86
C THR A 272 4.27 1.28 -15.20
N ASP A 273 5.38 1.95 -15.48
CA ASP A 273 5.53 2.60 -16.79
C ASP A 273 5.81 1.59 -17.92
N LEU A 274 5.81 2.07 -19.16
CA LEU A 274 6.14 1.27 -20.36
C LEU A 274 7.57 0.70 -20.37
N ASN A 275 8.46 1.17 -19.48
CA ASN A 275 9.82 0.67 -19.32
C ASN A 275 9.93 -0.39 -18.21
N GLY A 276 8.83 -0.71 -17.50
CA GLY A 276 8.81 -1.68 -16.41
C GLY A 276 9.22 -1.11 -15.05
N THR A 277 9.23 0.22 -14.89
CA THR A 277 9.51 0.89 -13.62
C THR A 277 8.25 0.94 -12.78
N ASP A 278 8.28 0.36 -11.58
CA ASP A 278 7.14 0.35 -10.67
C ASP A 278 7.08 1.65 -9.83
N TYR A 279 5.93 2.33 -9.90
CA TYR A 279 5.64 3.55 -9.16
C TYR A 279 4.55 3.33 -8.11
N SER A 280 4.22 2.09 -7.77
CA SER A 280 3.10 1.77 -6.88
C SER A 280 3.14 2.50 -5.53
N ASN A 281 4.33 2.71 -4.99
CA ASN A 281 4.57 3.47 -3.75
C ASN A 281 4.33 4.99 -3.85
N SER A 282 4.13 5.52 -5.06
CA SER A 282 3.82 6.93 -5.32
C SER A 282 2.31 7.21 -5.44
N PHE A 283 1.46 6.18 -5.40
CA PHE A 283 0.01 6.31 -5.54
C PHE A 283 -0.71 6.19 -4.20
N TYR A 284 -1.64 7.11 -3.97
CA TYR A 284 -2.43 7.23 -2.76
C TYR A 284 -3.92 7.03 -3.05
N PRO A 285 -4.68 6.47 -2.09
CA PRO A 285 -6.11 6.18 -2.28
C PRO A 285 -6.97 7.44 -2.30
N THR A 286 -6.52 8.54 -1.69
CA THR A 286 -7.25 9.81 -1.63
C THR A 286 -6.32 10.99 -1.90
N LEU A 287 -6.91 12.10 -2.36
CA LEU A 287 -6.19 13.36 -2.55
C LEU A 287 -5.54 13.82 -1.23
N GLU A 288 -6.29 13.75 -0.13
CA GLU A 288 -5.83 14.15 1.21
C GLU A 288 -4.64 13.31 1.69
N ALA A 289 -4.66 11.99 1.44
CA ALA A 289 -3.55 11.11 1.74
C ALA A 289 -2.30 11.48 0.93
N CYS A 290 -2.44 11.77 -0.36
CA CYS A 290 -1.33 12.23 -1.19
C CYS A 290 -0.76 13.57 -0.68
N GLU A 291 -1.63 14.54 -0.39
CA GLU A 291 -1.20 15.88 0.06
C GLU A 291 -0.48 15.82 1.40
N THR A 292 -0.95 15.00 2.34
CA THR A 292 -0.34 14.84 3.67
C THR A 292 0.96 14.03 3.61
N SER A 293 1.02 13.01 2.76
CA SER A 293 2.22 12.16 2.64
C SER A 293 3.32 12.79 1.79
N CYS A 294 3.00 13.75 0.91
CA CYS A 294 3.93 14.40 -0.01
C CYS A 294 4.06 15.91 0.18
N GLU A 295 3.81 16.41 1.40
CA GLU A 295 3.95 17.84 1.76
C GLU A 295 5.31 18.43 1.32
N ASP A 296 6.38 17.62 1.37
CA ASP A 296 7.75 18.03 1.03
C ASP A 296 8.10 17.99 -0.48
N VAL A 297 7.25 17.36 -1.31
CA VAL A 297 7.48 17.20 -2.76
C VAL A 297 6.59 18.14 -3.59
N ILE A 298 5.55 18.69 -2.98
CA ILE A 298 4.84 19.82 -3.54
C ILE A 298 5.81 20.99 -3.57
N CYS A 299 6.34 21.28 -4.76
CA CYS A 299 7.34 22.32 -4.87
C CYS A 299 6.77 23.68 -4.46
N ILE A 300 5.51 23.95 -4.80
CA ILE A 300 4.83 25.22 -4.47
C ILE A 300 3.73 24.98 -3.44
N ASN A 301 4.03 25.23 -2.18
CA ASN A 301 3.07 25.24 -1.08
C ASN A 301 2.50 26.66 -0.86
N THR A 302 1.28 26.88 -1.35
CA THR A 302 0.57 28.17 -1.22
C THR A 302 0.26 28.58 0.22
N GLN A 303 0.24 27.65 1.18
CA GLN A 303 0.03 27.96 2.60
C GLN A 303 1.24 28.65 3.24
N LEU A 304 2.42 28.54 2.63
CA LEU A 304 3.64 29.21 3.07
C LEU A 304 3.73 30.65 2.55
N MET A 305 2.92 31.00 1.55
CA MET A 305 2.91 32.35 0.98
C MET A 305 2.35 33.37 1.97
N SER A 306 3.06 34.48 2.14
CA SER A 306 2.69 35.54 3.07
C SER A 306 3.09 36.92 2.56
N GLU A 307 2.09 37.76 2.27
CA GLU A 307 2.29 39.19 1.95
C GLU A 307 2.75 40.01 3.17
N LEU A 308 2.77 39.42 4.37
CA LEU A 308 3.16 40.09 5.62
C LEU A 308 4.66 39.93 5.92
N VAL A 309 5.35 39.04 5.22
CA VAL A 309 6.79 38.83 5.39
C VAL A 309 7.53 39.78 4.45
N ASP A 310 8.44 40.58 5.00
CA ASP A 310 9.28 41.51 4.24
C ASP A 310 10.65 40.86 4.02
N CYS A 311 10.85 40.26 2.85
CA CYS A 311 12.08 39.56 2.52
C CYS A 311 13.20 40.54 2.21
N SER A 312 14.41 40.27 2.73
CA SER A 312 15.58 41.09 2.45
C SER A 312 15.87 41.11 0.94
N PRO A 313 16.23 42.25 0.33
CA PRO A 313 16.52 42.35 -1.10
C PRO A 313 17.93 41.83 -1.46
N GLU A 314 18.62 41.15 -0.54
CA GLU A 314 19.94 40.58 -0.79
C GLU A 314 19.86 39.47 -1.84
N TRP A 315 20.81 39.49 -2.78
CA TRP A 315 20.96 38.46 -3.81
C TRP A 315 21.81 37.32 -3.27
N ILE A 316 21.14 36.30 -2.75
CA ILE A 316 21.69 35.03 -2.25
C ILE A 316 20.89 33.94 -2.96
N PRO A 317 21.17 33.69 -4.25
CA PRO A 317 20.24 32.98 -5.11
C PRO A 317 20.05 31.54 -4.66
N VAL A 318 18.82 31.07 -4.81
CA VAL A 318 18.46 29.66 -4.60
C VAL A 318 17.75 29.13 -5.83
N CYS A 319 18.05 27.89 -6.21
CA CYS A 319 17.37 27.17 -7.27
C CYS A 319 16.26 26.35 -6.64
N GLY A 320 15.00 26.80 -6.81
CA GLY A 320 13.83 26.12 -6.32
C GLY A 320 13.65 24.74 -6.95
N CYS A 321 12.92 23.88 -6.25
CA CYS A 321 12.45 22.58 -6.77
C CYS A 321 11.64 22.67 -8.07
N ASP A 322 11.19 23.87 -8.46
CA ASP A 322 10.45 24.16 -9.69
C ASP A 322 11.39 24.55 -10.84
N GLY A 323 12.70 24.47 -10.61
CA GLY A 323 13.72 24.85 -11.58
C GLY A 323 13.81 26.37 -11.80
N VAL A 324 13.22 27.17 -10.91
CA VAL A 324 13.28 28.63 -10.97
C VAL A 324 14.33 29.16 -10.00
N THR A 325 15.10 30.17 -10.44
CA THR A 325 16.04 30.86 -9.56
C THR A 325 15.35 32.02 -8.84
N TYR A 326 15.42 32.04 -7.52
CA TYR A 326 14.90 33.09 -6.65
C TYR A 326 16.02 33.96 -6.10
N ASN A 327 15.72 35.21 -5.72
CA ASN A 327 16.72 36.14 -5.17
C ASN A 327 17.33 35.61 -3.87
N ASN A 328 16.51 34.95 -3.05
CA ASN A 328 16.89 34.30 -1.80
C ASN A 328 15.80 33.34 -1.32
N GLU A 329 16.15 32.54 -0.31
CA GLU A 329 15.26 31.57 0.34
C GLU A 329 13.96 32.19 0.88
N CYS A 330 14.01 33.42 1.39
CA CYS A 330 12.83 34.09 1.92
C CYS A 330 11.82 34.36 0.82
N GLU A 331 12.27 34.93 -0.31
CA GLU A 331 11.39 35.17 -1.44
C GLU A 331 10.84 33.86 -2.01
N ALA A 332 11.70 32.85 -2.19
CA ALA A 332 11.30 31.53 -2.65
C ALA A 332 10.13 31.00 -1.79
N LEU A 333 10.31 30.99 -0.47
CA LEU A 333 9.34 30.46 0.49
C LEU A 333 8.08 31.33 0.62
N TYR A 334 8.22 32.61 0.96
CA TYR A 334 7.10 33.45 1.38
C TYR A 334 6.42 34.21 0.25
N TYR A 335 7.09 34.47 -0.88
CA TYR A 335 6.46 35.15 -2.02
C TYR A 335 5.98 34.19 -3.09
N PHE A 336 6.61 33.02 -3.20
CA PHE A 336 6.33 32.06 -4.26
C PHE A 336 5.93 30.68 -3.75
N GLY A 337 5.96 30.43 -2.43
CA GLY A 337 5.52 29.16 -1.85
C GLY A 337 6.49 28.02 -2.10
N VAL A 338 7.70 28.28 -2.59
CA VAL A 338 8.69 27.25 -2.90
C VAL A 338 9.09 26.57 -1.60
N SER A 339 8.93 25.25 -1.51
CA SER A 339 9.13 24.47 -0.29
C SER A 339 10.55 23.94 -0.13
N SER A 340 11.29 23.79 -1.23
CA SER A 340 12.68 23.30 -1.22
C SER A 340 13.52 23.90 -2.35
N TRP A 341 14.84 24.00 -2.12
CA TRP A 341 15.78 24.61 -3.05
C TRP A 341 17.22 24.14 -2.82
N THR A 342 18.08 24.39 -3.81
CA THR A 342 19.54 24.27 -3.69
C THR A 342 20.21 25.64 -3.72
N ASP A 343 21.37 25.77 -3.08
CA ASP A 343 22.15 27.01 -3.11
C ASP A 343 22.63 27.32 -4.53
N GLY A 344 22.42 28.55 -4.98
CA GLY A 344 22.85 29.02 -6.29
C GLY A 344 21.72 29.16 -7.29
N ILE A 345 22.08 29.25 -8.57
CA ILE A 345 21.14 29.37 -9.69
C ILE A 345 20.91 27.99 -10.31
N CYS A 346 19.80 27.80 -11.02
CA CYS A 346 19.51 26.53 -11.68
C CYS A 346 20.42 26.24 -12.88
N ASP A 347 20.80 24.97 -13.08
CA ASP A 347 21.73 24.51 -14.12
C ASP A 347 21.11 24.48 -15.54
N SER A 348 19.78 24.42 -15.64
CA SER A 348 19.03 24.39 -16.91
C SER A 348 18.67 25.80 -17.41
N ALA A 349 19.04 26.11 -18.65
CA ALA A 349 18.71 27.38 -19.29
C ALA A 349 17.20 27.50 -19.59
N ASN A 350 16.58 28.58 -19.09
CA ASN A 350 15.16 29.02 -19.17
C ASN A 350 14.29 28.42 -18.03
N VAL A 351 13.90 29.14 -16.97
CA VAL A 351 13.18 30.44 -16.95
C VAL A 351 13.66 31.29 -15.75
N VAL A 352 14.27 32.44 -16.01
CA VAL A 352 14.21 33.55 -15.04
C VAL A 352 12.78 34.07 -15.13
N VAL A 353 12.02 34.10 -14.03
CA VAL A 353 10.68 34.71 -14.01
C VAL A 353 10.79 36.04 -14.75
N PRO A 354 10.02 36.27 -15.83
CA PRO A 354 9.99 37.56 -16.48
C PRO A 354 9.59 38.56 -15.40
N ILE A 355 10.55 39.36 -14.95
CA ILE A 355 10.30 40.48 -14.06
C ILE A 355 9.16 41.24 -14.76
N PRO A 356 7.99 41.43 -14.13
CA PRO A 356 6.98 42.28 -14.73
C PRO A 356 7.68 43.61 -15.06
N GLU A 357 7.60 44.06 -16.31
CA GLU A 357 8.27 45.30 -16.74
C GLU A 357 7.89 46.51 -15.87
N THR A 358 6.86 46.36 -15.05
CA THR A 358 6.31 47.33 -14.10
C THR A 358 6.83 47.20 -12.66
N THR A 359 7.81 46.34 -12.38
CA THR A 359 8.41 46.29 -11.02
C THR A 359 9.23 47.54 -10.76
N PHE A 360 8.97 48.14 -9.60
CA PHE A 360 9.74 49.26 -9.08
C PHE A 360 10.52 48.80 -7.86
N ARG A 361 11.82 49.07 -7.80
CA ARG A 361 12.63 48.89 -6.58
C ARG A 361 12.89 50.23 -5.92
N ILE A 362 12.75 50.28 -4.61
CA ILE A 362 12.94 51.48 -3.78
C ILE A 362 14.04 51.20 -2.77
N PHE A 363 15.16 51.91 -2.83
CA PHE A 363 16.26 51.70 -1.90
C PHE A 363 17.09 52.98 -1.65
N PRO A 364 17.64 53.18 -0.44
CA PRO A 364 17.32 52.41 0.76
C PRO A 364 15.89 52.74 1.25
N ASN A 365 15.26 51.81 1.95
CA ASN A 365 14.03 52.05 2.70
C ASN A 365 14.13 51.21 3.98
N PRO A 366 14.26 51.80 5.18
CA PRO A 366 14.20 53.23 5.50
C PRO A 366 15.29 54.09 4.86
N ALA A 367 14.97 55.35 4.56
CA ALA A 367 15.83 56.31 3.88
C ALA A 367 16.12 57.53 4.77
N SER A 368 17.34 58.06 4.77
CA SER A 368 17.71 59.24 5.57
C SER A 368 17.65 60.53 4.74
N SER A 369 18.54 60.68 3.76
CA SER A 369 18.64 61.91 2.95
C SER A 369 18.13 61.77 1.52
N GLU A 370 18.18 60.57 0.96
CA GLU A 370 17.75 60.29 -0.40
C GLU A 370 17.22 58.87 -0.55
N VAL A 371 16.33 58.66 -1.53
CA VAL A 371 15.89 57.33 -1.95
C VAL A 371 16.02 57.20 -3.46
N THR A 372 16.49 56.04 -3.90
CA THR A 372 16.62 55.66 -5.31
C THR A 372 15.46 54.76 -5.70
N LEU A 373 14.89 55.03 -6.87
CA LEU A 373 13.78 54.34 -7.48
C LEU A 373 14.25 53.76 -8.79
N THR A 374 14.12 52.45 -8.99
CA THR A 374 14.44 51.82 -10.27
C THR A 374 13.21 51.14 -10.84
N SER A 375 12.94 51.34 -12.14
CA SER A 375 11.91 50.62 -12.89
C SER A 375 12.59 49.55 -13.73
N ALA A 376 11.98 48.36 -13.81
CA ALA A 376 12.43 47.33 -14.74
C ALA A 376 12.21 47.71 -16.22
N SER A 377 11.35 48.69 -16.50
CA SER A 377 11.12 49.23 -17.85
C SER A 377 11.93 50.50 -18.12
N SER A 378 12.25 50.73 -19.40
CA SER A 378 12.82 51.99 -19.89
C SER A 378 11.77 53.07 -20.16
N LEU A 379 10.48 52.80 -19.92
CA LEU A 379 9.41 53.77 -20.11
C LEU A 379 9.48 54.90 -19.06
N PRO A 380 9.08 56.13 -19.43
CA PRO A 380 9.04 57.24 -18.47
C PRO A 380 7.99 56.97 -17.39
N PHE A 381 8.32 57.28 -16.13
CA PHE A 381 7.42 57.12 -14.99
C PHE A 381 7.36 58.39 -14.13
N ASN A 382 6.21 58.62 -13.51
CA ASN A 382 5.97 59.69 -12.56
C ASN A 382 6.01 59.18 -11.13
N VAL A 383 6.65 59.94 -10.27
CA VAL A 383 6.77 59.67 -8.84
C VAL A 383 5.99 60.74 -8.08
N ARG A 384 5.14 60.33 -7.15
CA ARG A 384 4.41 61.22 -6.24
C ARG A 384 4.54 60.73 -4.82
N LEU A 385 4.92 61.63 -3.92
CA LEU A 385 5.06 61.35 -2.50
C LEU A 385 3.96 62.07 -1.72
N PHE A 386 3.25 61.34 -0.87
CA PHE A 386 2.16 61.85 -0.05
C PHE A 386 2.47 61.62 1.43
N ASP A 387 2.01 62.52 2.30
CA ASP A 387 1.91 62.19 3.73
C ASP A 387 0.75 61.21 4.00
N LEU A 388 0.65 60.72 5.24
CA LEU A 388 -0.42 59.80 5.67
C LEU A 388 -1.83 60.40 5.57
N SER A 389 -1.96 61.73 5.47
CA SER A 389 -3.26 62.39 5.24
C SER A 389 -3.64 62.46 3.76
N GLY A 390 -2.78 61.98 2.86
CA GLY A 390 -2.99 62.02 1.42
C GLY A 390 -2.63 63.36 0.78
N ARG A 391 -1.97 64.28 1.51
CA ARG A 391 -1.48 65.54 0.93
C ARG A 391 -0.20 65.27 0.14
N LEU A 392 -0.20 65.71 -1.12
CA LEU A 392 0.96 65.64 -2.01
C LEU A 392 2.09 66.53 -1.49
N LEU A 393 3.26 65.95 -1.24
CA LEU A 393 4.45 66.64 -0.77
C LEU A 393 5.42 66.92 -1.92
N MET A 394 5.62 65.93 -2.79
CA MET A 394 6.58 66.01 -3.90
C MET A 394 6.04 65.26 -5.12
N GLN A 395 6.39 65.76 -6.30
CA GLN A 395 6.14 65.08 -7.57
C GLN A 395 7.32 65.27 -8.51
N GLN A 396 7.73 64.20 -9.18
CA GLN A 396 8.83 64.20 -10.15
C GLN A 396 8.48 63.30 -11.33
N ALA A 397 8.69 63.79 -12.55
CA ALA A 397 8.64 62.97 -13.76
C ALA A 397 10.05 62.46 -14.07
N ASN A 398 10.18 61.20 -14.46
CA ASN A 398 11.46 60.58 -14.77
C ASN A 398 11.42 59.90 -16.15
N ASN A 399 12.39 60.23 -17.00
CA ASN A 399 12.47 59.71 -18.38
C ASN A 399 13.45 58.53 -18.52
N THR A 400 14.09 58.12 -17.43
CA THR A 400 15.01 56.99 -17.37
C THR A 400 14.42 55.90 -16.49
N SER A 401 15.02 54.71 -16.49
CA SER A 401 14.65 53.61 -15.58
C SER A 401 15.06 53.88 -14.12
N THR A 402 15.67 55.02 -13.79
CA THR A 402 16.12 55.31 -12.42
C THR A 402 15.85 56.77 -12.03
N ALA A 403 15.18 56.98 -10.90
CA ALA A 403 14.96 58.29 -10.30
C ALA A 403 15.60 58.36 -8.92
N ARG A 404 16.04 59.55 -8.50
CA ARG A 404 16.48 59.82 -7.12
C ARG A 404 15.61 60.92 -6.54
N LEU A 405 15.05 60.68 -5.35
CA LEU A 405 14.31 61.66 -4.58
C LEU A 405 15.16 62.17 -3.42
N ASN A 406 15.22 63.48 -3.26
CA ASN A 406 15.82 64.12 -2.09
C ASN A 406 14.78 64.22 -0.98
N LEU A 407 15.11 63.69 0.21
CA LEU A 407 14.22 63.59 1.36
C LEU A 407 14.61 64.56 2.49
N THR A 408 15.70 65.32 2.34
CA THR A 408 16.26 66.20 3.40
C THR A 408 15.30 67.25 3.96
N SER A 409 14.25 67.60 3.22
CA SER A 409 13.21 68.56 3.65
C SER A 409 12.02 67.91 4.38
N LEU A 410 12.02 66.58 4.51
CA LEU A 410 10.92 65.81 5.12
C LEU A 410 11.26 65.51 6.58
N SER A 411 10.24 65.50 7.43
CA SER A 411 10.38 65.03 8.81
C SER A 411 10.49 63.50 8.84
N PRO A 412 11.18 62.91 9.84
CA PRO A 412 11.13 61.46 10.05
C PRO A 412 9.70 60.96 10.18
N GLY A 413 9.37 59.85 9.52
CA GLY A 413 8.01 59.32 9.46
C GLY A 413 7.74 58.42 8.26
N VAL A 414 6.49 57.98 8.13
CA VAL A 414 6.04 57.12 7.03
C VAL A 414 5.29 57.94 5.99
N TYR A 415 5.60 57.71 4.72
CA TYR A 415 5.03 58.38 3.57
C TYR A 415 4.51 57.35 2.55
N ASN A 416 3.52 57.74 1.75
CA ASN A 416 3.02 56.94 0.64
C ASN A 416 3.68 57.39 -0.65
N LEU A 417 4.46 56.51 -1.27
CA LEU A 417 5.06 56.73 -2.57
C LEU A 417 4.20 56.08 -3.65
N VAL A 418 3.85 56.85 -4.68
CA VAL A 418 3.05 56.39 -5.81
C VAL A 418 3.87 56.54 -7.08
N LEU A 419 3.99 55.45 -7.84
CA LEU A 419 4.71 55.35 -9.08
C LEU A 419 3.73 55.09 -10.21
N GLU A 420 3.76 55.90 -11.27
CA GLU A 420 2.85 55.79 -12.40
C GLU A 420 3.64 55.70 -13.71
N GLN A 421 3.42 54.63 -14.48
CA GLN A 421 4.08 54.41 -15.77
C GLN A 421 3.02 53.93 -16.78
N GLY A 422 2.60 54.80 -17.70
CA GLY A 422 1.43 54.55 -18.54
C GLY A 422 0.14 54.48 -17.72
N ASP A 423 -0.65 53.41 -17.90
CA ASP A 423 -1.88 53.14 -17.14
C ASP A 423 -1.63 52.40 -15.81
N GLN A 424 -0.37 52.03 -15.54
CA GLN A 424 0.01 51.27 -14.36
C GLN A 424 0.33 52.20 -13.19
N ARG A 425 -0.25 51.91 -12.03
CA ARG A 425 -0.04 52.66 -10.79
C ARG A 425 0.38 51.70 -9.68
N HIS A 426 1.57 51.92 -9.15
CA HIS A 426 2.12 51.19 -8.01
C HIS A 426 2.18 52.10 -6.78
N MET A 427 1.92 51.57 -5.59
CA MET A 427 1.99 52.29 -4.33
C MET A 427 2.86 51.52 -3.35
N GLN A 428 3.83 52.19 -2.73
CA GLN A 428 4.70 51.60 -1.73
C GLN A 428 4.96 52.58 -0.58
N ARG A 429 5.19 52.04 0.62
CA ARG A 429 5.49 52.83 1.81
C ARG A 429 6.97 53.20 1.83
N LEU A 430 7.26 54.48 2.05
CA LEU A 430 8.61 55.00 2.28
C LEU A 430 8.74 55.40 3.75
N VAL A 431 9.73 54.85 4.44
CA VAL A 431 10.10 55.24 5.80
C VAL A 431 11.27 56.21 5.72
N VAL A 432 11.13 57.38 6.35
CA VAL A 432 12.19 58.39 6.47
C VAL A 432 12.67 58.45 7.91
N GLU A 433 13.97 58.35 8.13
CA GLU A 433 14.63 58.36 9.46
C GLU A 433 15.30 59.68 9.82
#